data_AF-A0A6N3VA12-F1
#
_entry.id   AF-A0A6N3VA12-F1
#
_cell.length_a   1.000
_cell.length_b   1.000
_cell.length_c   1.000
_cell.angle_alpha   90.00
_cell.angle_beta   90.00
_cell.angle_gamma   90.00
#
_symmetry.space_group_name_H-M   'P 1'
#
loop_
_entity.id
_entity.type
_entity.pdbx_description
1 polymer ?
#
loop_
_entity_poly.entity_id
_entity_poly.type
_entity_poly.pdbx_seq_one_letter_code
_entity_poly.pdbx_strand_id
1 'polypeptide(L)'
;MLVIKSTKEGYELNQGISLRLFEPSGNTVVKVVCETPYYGEPNHLENAICNHINSLMPDGYTVKTNHVTLESSTGSDMKGKYVESLMFQIYI
;
A
#
# COMPACT_ATOMS: atom_id res chain seq x y z
N MET A 1 1.93 -9.21 -7.78
CA MET A 1 1.12 -8.17 -7.13
C MET A 1 1.03 -8.49 -5.64
N LEU A 2 1.37 -7.51 -4.80
CA LEU A 2 1.24 -7.61 -3.35
C LEU A 2 -0.17 -7.14 -2.95
N VAL A 3 -0.86 -7.91 -2.12
CA VAL A 3 -2.16 -7.50 -1.57
C VAL A 3 -2.01 -7.33 -0.07
N ILE A 4 -2.38 -6.15 0.42
CA ILE A 4 -2.32 -5.79 1.83
C ILE A 4 -3.74 -5.49 2.30
N LYS A 5 -4.18 -6.15 3.36
CA LYS A 5 -5.39 -5.74 4.08
C LYS A 5 -5.02 -4.80 5.20
N SER A 6 -5.66 -3.64 5.25
CA SER A 6 -5.58 -2.70 6.37
C SER A 6 -6.68 -3.06 7.35
N THR A 7 -6.30 -3.64 8.48
CA THR A 7 -7.22 -4.07 9.55
C THR A 7 -7.06 -3.16 10.78
N LYS A 8 -7.84 -3.41 11.82
CA LYS A 8 -7.70 -2.69 13.10
C LYS A 8 -6.41 -3.04 13.84
N GLU A 9 -5.84 -4.21 13.57
CA GLU A 9 -4.64 -4.72 14.23
C GLU A 9 -3.35 -4.38 13.48
N GLY A 10 -3.47 -3.91 12.24
CA GLY A 10 -2.34 -3.48 11.41
C GLY A 10 -2.52 -3.87 9.95
N TYR A 11 -1.42 -4.32 9.34
CA TYR A 11 -1.39 -4.70 7.93
C TYR A 11 -1.16 -6.21 7.79
N GLU A 12 -2.07 -6.87 7.09
CA GLU A 12 -1.94 -8.29 6.74
C GLU A 12 -1.53 -8.42 5.28
N LEU A 13 -0.44 -9.14 5.02
CA LEU A 13 0.08 -9.34 3.68
C LEU A 13 -0.31 -10.73 3.16
N ASN A 14 -0.66 -10.82 1.88
CA ASN A 14 -0.97 -12.11 1.25
C ASN A 14 0.27 -13.01 1.03
N GLN A 15 1.47 -12.45 1.18
CA GLN A 15 2.76 -13.13 1.00
C GLN A 15 3.86 -12.37 1.76
N GLY A 16 5.00 -13.03 1.98
CA GLY A 16 6.18 -12.40 2.57
C GLY A 16 6.82 -11.36 1.64
N ILE A 17 7.47 -10.35 2.23
CA ILE A 17 8.20 -9.31 1.51
C ILE A 17 9.61 -9.82 1.17
N SER A 18 10.01 -9.70 -0.10
CA SER A 18 11.35 -10.03 -0.57
C SER A 18 11.70 -9.24 -1.83
N LEU A 19 13.00 -9.16 -2.16
CA LEU A 19 13.51 -8.48 -3.37
C LEU A 19 12.88 -9.01 -4.66
N ARG A 20 12.49 -10.30 -4.68
CA ARG A 20 11.84 -10.93 -5.84
C ARG A 20 10.51 -10.29 -6.22
N LEU A 21 9.84 -9.59 -5.28
CA LEU A 21 8.62 -8.86 -5.59
C LEU A 21 8.82 -7.72 -6.60
N PHE A 22 10.05 -7.19 -6.67
CA PHE A 22 10.42 -6.06 -7.52
C PHE A 22 11.10 -6.48 -8.82
N GLU A 23 11.40 -7.78 -9.00
CA GLU A 23 12.02 -8.27 -10.22
C GLU A 23 11.01 -8.40 -11.38
N PRO A 24 11.45 -8.17 -12.63
CA PRO A 24 12.77 -7.70 -13.06
C PRO A 24 12.91 -6.17 -13.10
N SER A 25 11.83 -5.42 -12.89
CA SER A 25 11.73 -4.00 -13.27
C SER A 25 12.07 -3.01 -12.16
N GLY A 26 12.45 -3.48 -10.98
CA GLY A 26 12.64 -2.66 -9.77
C GLY A 26 11.33 -2.11 -9.20
N ASN A 27 10.17 -2.61 -9.65
CA ASN A 27 8.87 -2.12 -9.22
C ASN A 27 7.85 -3.24 -9.03
N THR A 28 6.81 -2.95 -8.28
CA THR A 28 5.68 -3.86 -8.11
C THR A 28 4.40 -3.08 -7.86
N VAL A 29 3.26 -3.73 -8.15
CA VAL A 29 1.94 -3.18 -7.86
C VAL A 29 1.47 -3.70 -6.50
N VAL A 30 0.99 -2.78 -5.67
CA VAL A 30 0.38 -3.04 -4.38
C VAL A 30 -1.11 -2.73 -4.47
N LYS A 31 -1.94 -3.64 -3.99
CA LYS A 31 -3.37 -3.40 -3.73
C LYS A 31 -3.60 -3.39 -2.23
N VAL A 32 -4.10 -2.28 -1.71
CA VAL A 32 -4.55 -2.14 -0.33
C VAL A 32 -6.06 -2.27 -0.29
N VAL A 33 -6.58 -3.11 0.60
CA VAL A 33 -8.01 -3.24 0.88
C VAL A 33 -8.23 -2.89 2.34
N CYS A 34 -9.04 -1.86 2.61
CA CYS A 34 -9.30 -1.37 3.95
C CYS A 34 -10.53 -2.10 4.52
N GLU A 35 -10.35 -2.88 5.59
CA GLU A 35 -11.46 -3.56 6.28
C GLU A 35 -12.44 -2.53 6.87
N THR A 36 -11.90 -1.48 7.48
CA THR A 36 -12.62 -0.27 7.84
C THR A 36 -12.20 0.84 6.89
N PRO A 37 -13.12 1.63 6.31
CA PRO A 37 -12.76 2.71 5.38
C PRO A 37 -11.70 3.65 5.96
N TYR A 38 -10.70 3.97 5.15
CA TYR A 38 -9.62 4.89 5.52
C TYR A 38 -10.04 6.34 5.23
N TYR A 39 -10.20 7.14 6.28
CA TYR A 39 -10.58 8.56 6.19
C TYR A 39 -9.35 9.46 6.20
N GLY A 40 -8.64 9.50 5.08
CA GLY A 40 -7.48 10.36 4.89
C GLY A 40 -7.08 10.45 3.43
N GLU A 41 -6.09 11.29 3.13
CA GLU A 41 -5.55 11.43 1.77
C GLU A 41 -4.95 10.10 1.28
N PRO A 42 -5.26 9.65 0.04
CA PRO A 42 -4.71 8.41 -0.52
C PRO A 42 -3.19 8.35 -0.44
N ASN A 43 -2.48 9.45 -0.72
CA ASN A 43 -1.02 9.52 -0.65
C ASN A 43 -0.48 9.22 0.75
N HIS A 44 -1.21 9.55 1.81
CA HIS A 44 -0.81 9.20 3.17
C HIS A 44 -0.94 7.69 3.42
N LEU A 45 -1.97 7.04 2.87
CA LEU A 45 -2.12 5.58 2.93
C LEU A 45 -0.97 4.90 2.17
N GLU A 46 -0.64 5.37 0.98
CA GLU A 46 0.48 4.83 0.19
C GLU A 46 1.81 4.96 0.94
N ASN A 47 2.08 6.13 1.55
CA ASN A 47 3.29 6.35 2.36
C ASN A 47 3.34 5.43 3.59
N ALA A 48 2.21 5.24 4.28
CA ALA A 48 2.14 4.32 5.42
C ALA A 48 2.45 2.88 5.01
N ILE A 49 1.98 2.46 3.84
CA ILE A 49 2.25 1.14 3.28
C ILE A 49 3.73 1.00 2.88
N CYS A 50 4.33 2.01 2.24
CA CYS A 50 5.77 2.01 1.96
C CYS A 50 6.60 1.90 3.25
N ASN A 51 6.24 2.64 4.30
CA ASN A 51 6.91 2.56 5.61
C ASN A 51 6.78 1.18 6.24
N HIS A 52 5.59 0.56 6.16
CA HIS A 52 5.39 -0.79 6.65
C HIS A 52 6.26 -1.80 5.87
N ILE A 53 6.27 -1.73 4.55
CA ILE A 53 7.13 -2.60 3.72
C ILE A 53 8.60 -2.39 4.06
N ASN A 54 9.06 -1.14 4.20
CA ASN A 54 10.44 -0.83 4.59
C ASN A 54 10.85 -1.48 5.93
N SER A 55 9.95 -1.57 6.90
CA SER A 55 10.23 -2.26 8.17
C SER A 55 10.42 -3.77 8.04
N LEU A 56 10.02 -4.35 6.90
CA LEU A 56 10.13 -5.77 6.57
C LEU A 56 11.26 -6.06 5.55
N MET A 57 11.89 -5.02 5.01
CA MET A 57 12.94 -5.16 4.00
C MET A 57 14.30 -5.45 4.67
N PRO A 58 15.20 -6.17 3.98
CA PRO A 58 16.59 -6.29 4.42
C PRO A 58 17.29 -4.92 4.46
N ASP A 59 18.30 -4.80 5.32
CA ASP A 59 19.12 -3.61 5.42
C ASP A 59 19.72 -3.21 4.07
N GLY A 60 19.77 -1.90 3.81
CA GLY A 60 20.32 -1.33 2.58
C GLY A 60 19.32 -1.18 1.42
N TYR A 61 18.07 -1.63 1.59
CA TYR A 61 17.01 -1.44 0.61
C TYR A 61 15.97 -0.44 1.10
N THR A 62 15.40 0.35 0.17
CA THR A 62 14.36 1.32 0.51
C THR A 62 13.29 1.33 -0.56
N VAL A 63 12.08 0.99 -0.15
CA VAL A 63 10.88 1.04 -0.96
C VAL A 63 10.26 2.43 -0.90
N LYS A 64 9.89 2.95 -2.07
CA LYS A 64 9.28 4.27 -2.25
C LYS A 64 8.08 4.18 -3.19
N THR A 65 7.29 5.24 -3.22
CA THR A 65 6.23 5.44 -4.20
C THR A 65 6.33 6.84 -4.80
N ASN A 66 5.90 6.97 -6.06
CA ASN A 66 5.74 8.25 -6.74
C ASN A 66 4.28 8.73 -6.72
N HIS A 67 3.44 8.11 -5.89
CA HIS A 67 2.00 8.35 -5.86
C HIS A 67 1.28 8.10 -7.20
N VAL A 68 1.75 7.05 -7.90
CA VAL A 68 1.11 6.58 -9.13
C VAL A 68 -0.02 5.63 -8.76
N THR A 69 -1.19 6.21 -8.48
CA THR A 69 -2.44 5.48 -8.29
C THR A 69 -2.92 4.90 -9.62
N LEU A 70 -3.13 3.59 -9.66
CA LEU A 70 -3.63 2.84 -10.82
C LEU A 70 -5.15 2.68 -10.75
N GLU A 71 -5.66 2.32 -9.57
CA GLU A 71 -7.09 2.15 -9.32
C GLU A 71 -7.41 2.61 -7.91
N SER A 72 -8.60 3.16 -7.69
CA SER A 72 -9.09 3.49 -6.35
C SER A 72 -10.60 3.23 -6.24
N SER A 73 -11.02 2.68 -5.12
CA SER A 73 -12.42 2.67 -4.67
C SER A 73 -12.54 3.66 -3.53
N THR A 74 -13.28 4.74 -3.76
CA THR A 74 -13.48 5.81 -2.80
C THR A 74 -14.96 6.14 -2.68
N GLY A 75 -15.34 6.68 -1.53
CA GLY A 75 -16.69 7.14 -1.27
C GLY A 75 -16.68 8.39 -0.40
N SER A 76 -17.87 8.86 -0.04
CA SER A 76 -18.05 9.95 0.90
C SER A 76 -19.27 9.70 1.76
N ASP A 77 -19.13 9.95 3.06
CA ASP A 77 -20.23 9.91 4.03
C ASP A 77 -20.17 11.12 4.98
N MET A 78 -20.89 11.07 6.10
CA MET A 78 -20.93 12.15 7.10
C MET A 78 -19.59 12.43 7.78
N LYS A 79 -18.64 11.50 7.77
CA LYS A 79 -17.27 11.66 8.30
C LYS A 79 -16.31 12.22 7.25
N GLY A 80 -16.73 12.32 5.99
CA GLY A 80 -15.96 12.87 4.88
C GLY A 80 -15.66 11.84 3.79
N LYS A 81 -14.66 12.13 2.97
CA LYS A 81 -14.18 11.21 1.92
C LYS A 81 -13.39 10.07 2.55
N TYR A 82 -13.54 8.88 1.98
CA TYR A 82 -12.84 7.68 2.43
C TYR A 82 -12.36 6.81 1.27
N VAL A 83 -11.39 5.96 1.58
CA VAL A 83 -10.82 4.95 0.68
C VAL A 83 -11.21 3.56 1.19
N GLU A 84 -11.81 2.75 0.33
CA GLU A 84 -12.07 1.32 0.59
C GLU A 84 -10.96 0.45 0.05
N SER A 85 -10.41 0.80 -1.12
CA SER A 85 -9.25 0.13 -1.67
C SER A 85 -8.45 1.06 -2.58
N LEU A 86 -7.14 0.83 -2.63
CA LEU A 86 -6.21 1.61 -3.43
C LEU A 86 -5.21 0.67 -4.09
N MET A 87 -4.99 0.82 -5.39
CA MET A 87 -3.96 0.12 -6.13
C MET A 87 -2.95 1.13 -6.67
N PHE A 88 -1.68 0.94 -6.36
CA PHE A 88 -0.62 1.87 -6.72
C PHE A 88 0.71 1.15 -6.91
N GLN A 89 1.67 1.85 -7.51
CA GLN A 89 3.00 1.32 -7.77
C GLN A 89 3.99 1.72 -6.68
N ILE A 90 4.83 0.78 -6.27
CA ILE A 90 6.01 1.01 -5.44
C ILE A 90 7.26 0.54 -6.18
N TYR A 91 8.42 1.06 -5.79
CA TYR A 91 9.71 0.71 -6.36
C TYR A 91 10.79 0.68 -5.28
N ILE A 92 11.88 -0.01 -5.58
CA ILE A 92 13.05 -0.19 -4.72
C ILE A 92 14.28 0.56 -5.26
#